data_AF-A0A5N5M710-F1
#
_entry.id   AF-A0A5N5M710-F1
#
_cell.length_a   1.000
_cell.length_b   1.000
_cell.length_c   1.000
_cell.angle_alpha   90.00
_cell.angle_beta   90.00
_cell.angle_gamma   90.00
#
_symmetry.space_group_name_H-M   'P 1'
#
loop_
_entity.id
_entity.type
_entity.pdbx_description
1 polymer ?
#
loop_
_entity_poly.entity_id
_entity_poly.type
_entity_poly.pdbx_seq_one_letter_code
_entity_poly.pdbx_strand_id
1 'polypeptide(L)'
;MKFRHMACIGAAIVVLVHGFETFSQQMVIFEERPRMADNATQAPAPAPPRSEIWDYYVRRGFTGAVVPALSTRAAVYSGIIATELATLTPACYTANCSWPIIPTLGACGECTSVPVASSCNATSHICTYSTPSGTSVGLPSNPGDQGVSRVAPSNGTHHPIDSASRAYFSVFDILTATSSTSGPVNATANECALWFCVQEYLLSVSEGQTNSSLLATWPTTQYESASSTHPARYRFVDIPGPFNVQPPSAIYAVTADAISVLRDFAAGLTSGTVFVNANVLDFSSD
;
A
#
# COMPACT_ATOMS: atom_id res chain seq x y z
N MET A 1 32.93 11.65 -53.62
CA MET A 1 32.47 11.41 -52.24
C MET A 1 31.14 12.14 -52.01
N LYS A 2 29.98 11.50 -52.19
CA LYS A 2 28.65 12.12 -51.94
C LYS A 2 27.64 11.22 -51.17
N PHE A 3 28.01 10.00 -50.80
CA PHE A 3 27.12 9.05 -50.11
C PHE A 3 27.27 8.99 -48.58
N ARG A 4 28.29 9.64 -47.99
CA ARG A 4 28.53 9.61 -46.53
C ARG A 4 27.45 10.34 -45.71
N HIS A 5 26.83 11.37 -46.26
CA HIS A 5 25.78 12.12 -45.57
C HIS A 5 24.43 11.40 -45.57
N MET A 6 24.14 10.59 -46.59
CA MET A 6 22.91 9.78 -46.64
C MET A 6 22.90 8.69 -45.56
N ALA A 7 24.05 8.08 -45.27
CA ALA A 7 24.17 7.07 -44.22
C ALA A 7 23.90 7.64 -42.81
N CYS A 8 24.37 8.86 -42.51
CA CYS A 8 24.09 9.51 -41.22
C CYS A 8 22.61 9.86 -41.03
N ILE A 9 21.93 10.30 -42.10
CA ILE A 9 20.50 10.62 -42.03
C ILE A 9 19.68 9.36 -41.79
N GLY A 10 20.02 8.26 -42.48
CA GLY A 10 19.37 6.96 -42.25
C GLY A 10 19.55 6.45 -40.80
N ALA A 11 20.76 6.55 -40.25
CA ALA A 11 21.02 6.17 -38.86
C ALA A 11 20.23 7.04 -37.85
N ALA A 12 20.14 8.35 -38.08
CA ALA A 12 19.38 9.26 -37.23
C ALA A 12 17.87 8.96 -37.26
N ILE A 13 17.32 8.62 -38.43
CA ILE A 13 15.91 8.22 -38.57
C ILE A 13 15.65 6.91 -37.80
N VAL A 14 16.53 5.92 -37.89
CA VAL A 14 16.37 4.66 -37.16
C VAL A 14 16.40 4.88 -35.64
N VAL A 15 17.32 5.72 -35.15
CA VAL A 15 17.39 6.07 -33.72
C VAL A 15 16.13 6.81 -33.27
N LEU A 16 15.60 7.73 -34.08
CA LEU A 16 14.35 8.43 -33.76
C LEU A 16 13.13 7.51 -33.79
N VAL A 17 13.03 6.62 -34.79
CA VAL A 17 11.92 5.66 -34.90
C VAL A 17 11.93 4.67 -33.75
N HIS A 18 13.07 4.10 -33.37
CA HIS A 18 13.16 3.25 -32.18
C HIS A 18 12.93 4.03 -30.89
N GLY A 19 13.35 5.29 -30.82
CA GLY A 19 13.01 6.18 -29.71
C GLY A 19 11.49 6.31 -29.55
N PHE A 20 10.78 6.69 -30.61
CA PHE A 20 9.32 6.83 -30.58
C PHE A 20 8.59 5.51 -30.29
N GLU A 21 9.08 4.38 -30.79
CA GLU A 21 8.50 3.06 -30.54
C GLU A 21 8.49 2.70 -29.04
N THR A 22 9.53 3.09 -28.28
CA THR A 22 9.57 2.87 -26.82
C THR A 22 8.55 3.71 -26.04
N PHE A 23 8.17 4.89 -26.55
CA PHE A 23 7.13 5.73 -25.93
C PHE A 23 5.72 5.29 -26.30
N SER A 24 5.52 4.75 -27.51
CA SER A 24 4.21 4.25 -27.98
C SER A 24 3.71 3.05 -27.16
N GLN A 25 4.61 2.21 -26.64
CA GLN A 25 4.25 1.04 -25.82
C GLN A 25 3.66 1.40 -24.44
N GLN A 26 3.61 2.69 -24.07
CA GLN A 26 2.95 3.15 -22.84
C GLN A 26 1.64 3.91 -23.07
N MET A 27 1.15 4.05 -24.31
CA MET A 27 -0.01 4.89 -24.60
C MET A 27 -1.08 4.21 -25.45
N VAL A 28 -1.50 2.99 -25.09
CA VAL A 28 -2.79 2.49 -25.56
C VAL A 28 -3.36 1.49 -24.56
N ILE A 29 -4.32 1.93 -23.74
CA ILE A 29 -5.23 1.02 -23.04
C ILE A 29 -6.55 1.09 -23.81
N PHE A 30 -6.83 0.07 -24.62
CA PHE A 30 -8.17 -0.13 -25.16
C PHE A 30 -8.92 -1.08 -24.23
N GLU A 31 -9.86 -0.53 -23.47
CA GLU A 31 -10.81 -1.33 -22.69
C GLU A 31 -12.17 -1.28 -23.41
N GLU A 32 -12.38 -2.21 -24.35
CA GLU A 32 -13.68 -2.39 -24.98
C GLU A 32 -14.59 -3.18 -24.04
N ARG A 33 -15.55 -2.51 -23.41
CA ARG A 33 -16.65 -3.15 -22.67
C ARG A 33 -17.95 -2.99 -23.44
N PRO A 34 -18.64 -4.08 -23.83
CA PRO A 34 -19.95 -3.97 -24.45
C PRO A 34 -20.94 -3.36 -23.45
N ARG A 35 -21.67 -2.32 -23.90
CA ARG A 35 -22.81 -1.79 -23.15
C ARG A 35 -24.11 -2.27 -23.78
N MET A 36 -25.07 -2.63 -22.93
CA MET A 36 -26.46 -2.72 -23.37
C MET A 36 -26.96 -1.31 -23.68
N ALA A 37 -27.48 -1.13 -24.89
CA ALA A 37 -28.17 0.07 -25.29
C ALA A 37 -29.48 0.13 -24.53
N ASP A 38 -29.60 1.07 -23.59
CA ASP A 38 -30.85 1.33 -22.90
C ASP A 38 -31.49 2.63 -23.39
N ASN A 39 -32.80 2.57 -23.59
CA ASN A 39 -33.63 3.52 -24.34
C ASN A 39 -33.95 4.81 -23.54
N ALA A 40 -32.95 5.45 -22.95
CA ALA A 40 -33.11 6.73 -22.28
C ALA A 40 -32.14 7.76 -22.84
N THR A 41 -32.60 9.01 -22.96
CA THR A 41 -31.89 10.22 -23.41
C THR A 41 -30.67 10.62 -22.56
N GLN A 42 -30.13 9.71 -21.75
CA GLN A 42 -28.96 9.89 -20.90
C GLN A 42 -27.85 8.96 -21.39
N ALA A 43 -26.77 9.54 -21.92
CA ALA A 43 -25.54 8.78 -22.16
C ALA A 43 -25.03 8.25 -20.82
N PRO A 44 -24.96 6.91 -20.60
CA PRO A 44 -24.53 6.37 -19.32
C PRO A 44 -23.09 6.77 -19.01
N ALA A 45 -22.83 7.33 -17.82
CA ALA A 45 -21.48 7.67 -17.40
C ALA A 45 -20.54 6.44 -17.48
N PRO A 46 -19.27 6.59 -17.91
CA PRO A 46 -18.24 5.55 -17.84
C PRO A 46 -18.22 4.84 -16.48
N ALA A 47 -18.00 3.53 -16.44
CA ALA A 47 -17.88 2.84 -15.16
C ALA A 47 -16.68 3.42 -14.39
N PRO A 48 -16.82 3.73 -13.09
CA PRO A 48 -15.72 4.30 -12.32
C PRO A 48 -14.64 3.24 -12.07
N PRO A 49 -13.38 3.65 -11.87
CA PRO A 49 -12.31 2.71 -11.57
C PRO A 49 -12.59 2.00 -10.24
N ARG A 50 -12.57 0.67 -10.27
CA ARG A 50 -12.73 -0.20 -9.09
C ARG A 50 -11.89 -1.46 -9.23
N SER A 51 -11.49 -2.02 -8.09
CA SER A 51 -10.80 -3.30 -8.02
C SER A 51 -11.64 -4.30 -7.23
N GLU A 52 -11.88 -5.48 -7.83
CA GLU A 52 -12.58 -6.60 -7.20
C GLU A 52 -11.57 -7.68 -6.78
N ILE A 53 -10.62 -8.01 -7.66
CA ILE A 53 -9.56 -8.96 -7.37
C ILE A 53 -8.21 -8.24 -7.48
N TRP A 54 -7.34 -8.46 -6.49
CA TRP A 54 -5.98 -7.96 -6.53
C TRP A 54 -4.97 -9.12 -6.55
N ASP A 55 -4.20 -9.18 -7.65
CA ASP A 55 -3.18 -10.19 -7.93
C ASP A 55 -2.01 -9.59 -8.72
N TYR A 56 -1.57 -8.38 -8.31
CA TYR A 56 -0.72 -7.55 -9.15
C TYR A 56 0.76 -7.58 -8.76
N TYR A 57 1.42 -8.68 -9.11
CA TYR A 57 2.87 -8.87 -9.00
C TYR A 57 3.50 -9.29 -10.33
N VAL A 58 4.82 -9.12 -10.45
CA VAL A 58 5.58 -9.48 -11.65
C VAL A 58 6.78 -10.34 -11.29
N ARG A 59 7.12 -11.30 -12.17
CA ARG A 59 8.38 -12.05 -12.08
C ARG A 59 9.46 -11.33 -12.88
N ARG A 60 10.59 -10.99 -12.26
CA ARG A 60 11.72 -10.31 -12.90
C ARG A 60 12.92 -11.25 -13.06
N GLY A 61 13.53 -11.19 -14.24
CA GLY A 61 14.84 -11.76 -14.54
C GLY A 61 14.87 -13.28 -14.70
N PHE A 62 16.08 -13.80 -14.97
CA PHE A 62 16.36 -15.24 -15.12
C PHE A 62 16.30 -15.98 -13.78
N THR A 63 16.43 -15.26 -12.65
CA THR A 63 16.38 -15.79 -11.28
C THR A 63 14.96 -16.02 -10.79
N GLY A 64 13.93 -15.54 -11.49
CA GLY A 64 12.52 -15.75 -11.14
C GLY A 64 12.04 -14.95 -9.92
N ALA A 65 12.75 -13.89 -9.52
CA ALA A 65 12.39 -13.07 -8.37
C ALA A 65 10.99 -12.45 -8.56
N VAL A 66 10.12 -12.64 -7.58
CA VAL A 66 8.75 -12.14 -7.58
C VAL A 66 8.70 -10.82 -6.84
N VAL A 67 8.16 -9.78 -7.48
CA VAL A 67 8.10 -8.43 -6.89
C VAL A 67 6.77 -7.75 -7.17
N PRO A 68 6.32 -6.80 -6.33
CA PRO A 68 5.15 -6.00 -6.67
C PRO A 68 5.40 -5.27 -7.98
N ALA A 69 4.36 -5.15 -8.80
CA ALA A 69 4.46 -4.40 -10.04
C ALA A 69 4.82 -2.93 -9.79
N LEU A 70 5.35 -2.24 -10.80
CA LEU A 70 5.86 -0.88 -10.64
C LEU A 70 4.78 0.11 -10.19
N SER A 71 3.55 -0.03 -10.70
CA SER A 71 2.42 0.81 -10.27
C SER A 71 2.05 0.58 -8.80
N THR A 72 2.07 -0.66 -8.31
CA THR A 72 1.88 -0.98 -6.89
C THR A 72 2.95 -0.32 -6.03
N ARG A 73 4.23 -0.44 -6.43
CA ARG A 73 5.33 0.20 -5.71
C ARG A 73 5.18 1.71 -5.67
N ALA A 74 4.86 2.32 -6.81
CA ALA A 74 4.62 3.75 -6.90
C ALA A 74 3.44 4.18 -6.02
N ALA A 75 2.33 3.43 -6.01
CA ALA A 75 1.18 3.70 -5.17
C ALA A 75 1.52 3.64 -3.67
N VAL A 76 2.31 2.64 -3.24
CA VAL A 76 2.78 2.53 -1.85
C VAL A 76 3.67 3.71 -1.48
N TYR A 77 4.65 4.06 -2.33
CA TYR A 77 5.50 5.22 -2.06
C TYR A 77 4.71 6.52 -1.99
N SER A 78 3.84 6.78 -2.96
CA SER A 78 2.95 7.94 -2.94
C SER A 78 2.09 7.94 -1.68
N GLY A 79 1.59 6.79 -1.24
CA GLY A 79 0.82 6.67 0.00
C GLY A 79 1.60 7.08 1.25
N ILE A 80 2.89 6.74 1.32
CA ILE A 80 3.75 7.03 2.48
C ILE A 80 4.24 8.48 2.50
N ILE A 81 4.59 9.04 1.32
CA ILE A 81 5.26 10.34 1.24
C ILE A 81 4.32 11.50 0.92
N ALA A 82 3.13 11.25 0.39
CA ALA A 82 2.24 12.32 -0.02
C ALA A 82 1.58 13.00 1.19
N THR A 83 1.56 14.32 1.17
CA THR A 83 0.80 15.14 2.12
C THR A 83 -0.70 15.12 1.83
N GLU A 84 -1.06 14.92 0.56
CA GLU A 84 -2.44 14.80 0.07
C GLU A 84 -2.52 13.62 -0.90
N LEU A 85 -3.51 12.75 -0.70
CA LEU A 85 -3.76 11.62 -1.60
C LEU A 85 -4.76 12.03 -2.68
N ALA A 86 -4.45 11.67 -3.93
CA ALA A 86 -5.36 11.89 -5.04
C ALA A 86 -6.67 11.14 -4.81
N THR A 87 -7.79 11.86 -4.90
CA THR A 87 -9.15 11.29 -4.84
C THR A 87 -9.42 10.43 -6.07
N LEU A 88 -10.33 9.45 -5.95
CA LEU A 88 -10.78 8.66 -7.10
C LEU A 88 -11.37 9.61 -8.16
N THR A 89 -10.80 9.60 -9.36
CA THR A 89 -11.19 10.47 -10.48
C THR A 89 -11.87 9.65 -11.58
N PRO A 90 -13.20 9.51 -11.55
CA PRO A 90 -13.93 8.79 -12.60
C PRO A 90 -13.95 9.62 -13.89
N ALA A 91 -13.90 8.93 -15.04
CA ALA A 91 -14.05 9.58 -16.34
C ALA A 91 -15.49 10.07 -16.53
N CYS A 92 -15.67 11.38 -16.74
CA CYS A 92 -16.97 12.00 -17.00
C CYS A 92 -16.88 12.96 -18.20
N TYR A 93 -17.70 12.74 -19.23
CA TYR A 93 -17.66 13.54 -20.46
C TYR A 93 -18.70 14.65 -20.51
N THR A 94 -19.69 14.66 -19.61
CA THR A 94 -20.84 15.57 -19.62
C THR A 94 -20.77 16.65 -18.55
N ALA A 95 -19.64 16.76 -17.82
CA ALA A 95 -19.44 17.62 -16.65
C ALA A 95 -20.39 17.35 -15.45
N ASN A 96 -21.45 16.57 -15.64
CA ASN A 96 -22.37 16.10 -14.61
C ASN A 96 -22.54 14.59 -14.77
N CYS A 97 -21.94 13.82 -13.86
CA CYS A 97 -22.05 12.37 -13.80
C CYS A 97 -22.30 11.94 -12.36
N SER A 98 -23.18 10.95 -12.18
CA SER A 98 -23.41 10.33 -10.88
C SER A 98 -23.34 8.83 -11.03
N TRP A 99 -22.73 8.18 -10.06
CA TRP A 99 -22.68 6.73 -9.98
C TRP A 99 -23.46 6.26 -8.76
N PRO A 100 -24.02 5.04 -8.80
CA PRO A 100 -24.42 4.39 -7.57
C PRO A 100 -23.21 4.19 -6.67
N ILE A 101 -23.47 3.88 -5.41
CA ILE A 101 -22.44 3.46 -4.46
C ILE A 101 -21.60 2.34 -5.09
N ILE A 102 -20.27 2.52 -5.04
CA ILE A 102 -19.32 1.56 -5.59
C ILE A 102 -18.47 0.92 -4.49
N PRO A 103 -18.41 -0.42 -4.46
CA PRO A 103 -17.40 -1.14 -3.69
C PRO A 103 -16.09 -1.26 -4.48
N THR A 104 -14.95 -1.09 -3.80
CA THR A 104 -13.61 -1.34 -4.36
C THR A 104 -12.65 -1.82 -3.28
N LEU A 105 -11.65 -2.62 -3.65
CA LEU A 105 -10.53 -2.91 -2.78
C LEU A 105 -9.71 -1.64 -2.50
N GLY A 106 -9.25 -1.53 -1.26
CA GLY A 106 -8.35 -0.48 -0.78
C GLY A 106 -7.43 -1.00 0.34
N ALA A 107 -6.60 -0.10 0.84
CA ALA A 107 -5.75 -0.35 2.00
C ALA A 107 -6.35 0.31 3.25
N CYS A 108 -6.48 -0.44 4.32
CA CYS A 108 -6.88 0.02 5.64
C CYS A 108 -5.74 -0.20 6.63
N GLY A 109 -5.75 0.54 7.73
CA GLY A 109 -4.74 0.40 8.76
C GLY A 109 -5.20 0.92 10.11
N GLU A 110 -4.57 0.42 11.17
CA GLU A 110 -4.73 0.92 12.53
C GLU A 110 -3.42 0.76 13.31
N CYS A 111 -3.31 1.53 14.40
CA CYS A 111 -2.21 1.42 15.35
C CYS A 111 -2.78 1.33 16.76
N THR A 112 -2.27 0.40 17.56
CA THR A 112 -2.66 0.21 18.96
C THR A 112 -1.45 0.39 19.86
N SER A 113 -1.61 1.14 20.95
CA SER A 113 -0.54 1.27 21.95
C SER A 113 -0.30 -0.07 22.63
N VAL A 114 0.99 -0.44 22.74
CA VAL A 114 1.44 -1.67 23.41
C VAL A 114 2.36 -1.34 24.58
N PRO A 115 2.33 -2.14 25.67
CA PRO A 115 3.20 -1.90 26.81
C PRO A 115 4.66 -2.10 26.45
N VAL A 116 5.54 -1.25 27.01
CA VAL A 116 6.99 -1.37 26.85
C VAL A 116 7.59 -2.07 28.06
N ALA A 117 8.30 -3.17 27.84
CA ALA A 117 9.10 -3.80 28.87
C ALA A 117 10.49 -3.16 28.92
N SER A 118 11.00 -2.87 30.11
CA SER A 118 12.33 -2.32 30.32
C SER A 118 13.20 -3.28 31.14
N SER A 119 14.40 -3.57 30.65
CA SER A 119 15.40 -4.37 31.37
C SER A 119 16.75 -3.67 31.34
N CYS A 120 17.28 -3.32 32.51
CA CYS A 120 18.56 -2.62 32.64
C CYS A 120 19.64 -3.59 33.14
N ASN A 121 20.76 -3.65 32.41
CA ASN A 121 21.91 -4.43 32.79
C ASN A 121 22.91 -3.54 33.56
N ALA A 122 23.12 -3.87 34.83
CA ALA A 122 23.99 -3.12 35.73
C ALA A 122 25.47 -3.15 35.32
N THR A 123 25.90 -4.18 34.60
CA THR A 123 27.31 -4.37 34.19
C THR A 123 27.64 -3.60 32.92
N SER A 124 26.72 -3.54 31.96
CA SER A 124 26.92 -2.78 30.71
C SER A 124 26.43 -1.34 30.78
N HIS A 125 25.72 -0.96 31.85
CA HIS A 125 25.06 0.34 31.99
C HIS A 125 24.13 0.67 30.80
N ILE A 126 23.46 -0.36 30.25
CA ILE A 126 22.50 -0.23 29.15
C ILE A 126 21.14 -0.73 29.61
N CYS A 127 20.11 0.06 29.32
CA CYS A 127 18.70 -0.27 29.47
C CYS A 127 18.11 -0.61 28.10
N THR A 128 17.58 -1.82 27.99
CA THR A 128 16.87 -2.31 26.81
C THR A 128 15.37 -2.13 27.02
N TYR A 129 14.72 -1.49 26.05
CA TYR A 129 13.28 -1.33 25.95
C TYR A 129 12.77 -2.24 24.85
N SER A 130 11.70 -2.99 25.08
CA SER A 130 11.17 -3.97 24.12
C SER A 130 9.65 -3.99 24.05
N THR A 131 9.13 -4.22 22.86
CA THR A 131 7.72 -4.49 22.59
C THR A 131 7.39 -5.98 22.82
N PRO A 132 6.11 -6.35 23.04
CA PRO A 132 5.70 -7.75 23.17
C PRO A 132 5.97 -8.59 21.92
N SER A 133 5.98 -7.94 20.75
CA SER A 133 6.24 -8.51 19.43
C SER A 133 7.74 -8.72 19.13
N GLY A 134 8.64 -8.23 19.99
CA GLY A 134 10.08 -8.52 19.93
C GLY A 134 10.98 -7.38 19.44
N THR A 135 10.41 -6.22 19.07
CA THR A 135 11.20 -5.04 18.69
C THR A 135 11.85 -4.45 19.92
N SER A 136 13.16 -4.16 19.87
CA SER A 136 13.88 -3.58 21.00
C SER A 136 14.88 -2.51 20.62
N VAL A 137 15.12 -1.60 21.56
CA VAL A 137 16.11 -0.53 21.49
C VAL A 137 16.89 -0.46 22.80
N GLY A 138 18.17 -0.13 22.71
CA GLY A 138 19.04 0.05 23.87
C GLY A 138 19.41 1.52 24.05
N LEU A 139 19.32 2.02 25.27
CA LEU A 139 19.86 3.32 25.67
C LEU A 139 20.81 3.15 26.87
N PRO A 140 21.86 3.96 26.99
CA PRO A 140 22.64 4.06 28.22
C PRO A 140 21.74 4.34 29.43
N SER A 141 22.12 3.89 30.63
CA SER A 141 21.35 4.13 31.86
C SER A 141 21.21 5.61 32.22
N ASN A 142 22.17 6.44 31.77
CA ASN A 142 22.12 7.91 31.89
C ASN A 142 22.42 8.52 30.51
N PRO A 143 21.45 8.51 29.59
CA PRO A 143 21.70 8.88 28.20
C PRO A 143 21.74 10.40 27.98
N GLY A 144 21.27 11.21 28.94
CA GLY A 144 21.15 12.65 28.78
C GLY A 144 20.02 13.00 27.80
N ASP A 145 20.19 14.07 27.02
CA ASP A 145 19.22 14.47 25.98
C ASP A 145 19.40 13.64 24.71
N GLN A 146 18.97 12.39 24.78
CA GLN A 146 19.00 11.43 23.69
C GLN A 146 17.67 10.70 23.54
N GLY A 147 17.38 10.28 22.32
CA GLY A 147 16.28 9.42 22.01
C GLY A 147 16.61 8.45 20.88
N VAL A 148 15.86 7.37 20.82
CA VAL A 148 15.89 6.40 19.75
C VAL A 148 14.47 6.07 19.36
N SER A 149 14.18 6.12 18.07
CA SER A 149 12.94 5.64 17.50
C SER A 149 13.25 4.53 16.53
N ARG A 150 12.64 3.36 16.72
CA ARG A 150 12.81 2.20 15.86
C ARG A 150 11.47 1.79 15.30
N VAL A 151 11.44 1.58 13.99
CA VAL A 151 10.36 0.92 13.28
C VAL A 151 10.87 -0.44 12.84
N ALA A 152 10.14 -1.52 13.10
CA ALA A 152 10.55 -2.85 12.65
C ALA A 152 9.35 -3.70 12.29
N PRO A 153 9.43 -4.52 11.22
CA PRO A 153 8.39 -5.49 10.91
C PRO A 153 8.28 -6.51 12.04
N SER A 154 7.05 -6.93 12.35
CA SER A 154 6.77 -7.89 13.41
C SER A 154 5.67 -8.87 13.00
N ASN A 155 5.54 -9.98 13.74
CA ASN A 155 4.45 -10.94 13.51
C ASN A 155 3.12 -10.47 14.13
N GLY A 156 3.16 -9.38 14.91
CA GLY A 156 2.03 -8.86 15.66
C GLY A 156 1.62 -9.70 16.86
N THR A 157 1.13 -9.02 17.88
CA THR A 157 0.48 -9.62 19.06
C THR A 157 -1.01 -9.29 19.10
N HIS A 158 -1.38 -8.06 18.72
CA HIS A 158 -2.77 -7.64 18.55
C HIS A 158 -3.27 -7.86 17.12
N HIS A 159 -2.38 -7.76 16.13
CA HIS A 159 -2.64 -7.96 14.70
C HIS A 159 -1.82 -9.13 14.16
N PRO A 160 -2.23 -10.39 14.36
CA PRO A 160 -1.49 -11.55 13.88
C PRO A 160 -1.39 -11.53 12.36
N ILE A 161 -0.16 -11.43 11.84
CA ILE A 161 0.10 -11.28 10.41
C ILE A 161 -0.36 -12.49 9.56
N ASP A 162 -0.52 -13.64 10.20
CA ASP A 162 -0.99 -14.91 9.63
C ASP A 162 -2.51 -15.13 9.79
N SER A 163 -3.24 -14.15 10.34
CA SER A 163 -4.68 -14.24 10.51
C SER A 163 -5.41 -14.50 9.18
N ALA A 164 -6.35 -15.46 9.19
CA ALA A 164 -7.26 -15.67 8.08
C ALA A 164 -8.40 -14.64 8.00
N SER A 165 -8.70 -13.96 9.13
CA SER A 165 -9.84 -13.06 9.25
C SER A 165 -9.58 -11.67 8.66
N ARG A 166 -8.32 -11.33 8.37
CA ARG A 166 -7.90 -10.10 7.71
C ARG A 166 -6.71 -10.36 6.79
N ALA A 167 -6.72 -9.73 5.62
CA ALA A 167 -5.64 -9.84 4.63
C ALA A 167 -4.49 -8.86 4.93
N TYR A 168 -3.70 -9.13 5.99
CA TYR A 168 -2.57 -8.30 6.38
C TYR A 168 -1.42 -8.34 5.38
N PHE A 169 -0.96 -7.18 4.94
CA PHE A 169 0.23 -7.04 4.10
C PHE A 169 1.36 -6.28 4.79
N SER A 170 1.14 -5.69 5.97
CA SER A 170 2.23 -5.15 6.80
C SER A 170 1.80 -5.15 8.26
N VAL A 171 2.67 -5.62 9.15
CA VAL A 171 2.53 -5.48 10.60
C VAL A 171 3.90 -5.09 11.13
N PHE A 172 3.97 -4.02 11.90
CA PHE A 172 5.22 -3.45 12.37
C PHE A 172 5.04 -2.71 13.69
N ASP A 173 6.11 -2.66 14.47
CA ASP A 173 6.14 -1.90 15.70
C ASP A 173 6.82 -0.56 15.47
N ILE A 174 6.34 0.47 16.16
CA ILE A 174 7.02 1.74 16.34
C ILE A 174 7.35 1.86 17.82
N LEU A 175 8.63 1.80 18.17
CA LEU A 175 9.14 1.95 19.54
C LEU A 175 10.00 3.20 19.63
N THR A 176 9.59 4.13 20.49
CA THR A 176 10.33 5.37 20.73
C THR A 176 10.68 5.44 22.21
N ALA A 177 11.97 5.58 22.51
CA ALA A 177 12.48 5.82 23.85
C ALA A 177 13.25 7.14 23.86
N THR A 178 12.88 8.06 24.73
CA THR A 178 13.47 9.40 24.83
C THR A 178 13.83 9.70 26.27
N SER A 179 14.91 10.43 26.47
CA SER A 179 15.38 10.87 27.78
C SER A 179 15.73 12.34 27.75
N SER A 180 15.64 12.97 28.92
CA SER A 180 16.06 14.35 29.12
C SER A 180 17.08 14.41 30.24
N THR A 181 17.93 15.43 30.25
CA THR A 181 19.09 15.60 31.15
C THR A 181 18.77 15.41 32.64
N SER A 182 17.52 15.59 33.07
CA SER A 182 17.08 15.46 34.45
C SER A 182 15.83 14.58 34.65
N GLY A 183 15.40 13.85 33.61
CA GLY A 183 14.12 13.13 33.60
C GLY A 183 14.27 11.62 33.43
N PRO A 184 13.27 10.82 33.88
CA PRO A 184 13.22 9.40 33.56
C PRO A 184 13.10 9.19 32.05
N VAL A 185 13.59 8.06 31.56
CA VAL A 185 13.38 7.66 30.16
C VAL A 185 11.90 7.42 29.93
N ASN A 186 11.32 8.15 28.97
CA ASN A 186 9.96 7.94 28.50
C ASN A 186 9.99 7.04 27.26
N ALA A 187 9.38 5.86 27.37
CA ALA A 187 9.31 4.89 26.29
C ALA A 187 7.84 4.62 25.92
N THR A 188 7.54 4.75 24.64
CA THR A 188 6.21 4.51 24.06
C THR A 188 6.33 3.55 22.90
N ALA A 189 5.39 2.61 22.78
CA ALA A 189 5.33 1.71 21.65
C ALA A 189 3.91 1.60 21.08
N ASN A 190 3.84 1.43 19.77
CA ASN A 190 2.63 1.13 19.03
C ASN A 190 2.87 -0.07 18.12
N GLU A 191 1.92 -0.97 18.07
CA GLU A 191 1.84 -2.00 17.03
C GLU A 191 0.88 -1.48 15.95
N CYS A 192 1.37 -1.34 14.73
CA CYS A 192 0.61 -0.87 13.58
C CYS A 192 0.45 -2.00 12.57
N ALA A 193 -0.71 -2.04 11.92
CA ALA A 193 -0.98 -3.01 10.87
C ALA A 193 -1.67 -2.35 9.68
N LEU A 194 -1.37 -2.86 8.49
CA LEU A 194 -2.01 -2.54 7.23
C LEU A 194 -2.57 -3.81 6.60
N TRP A 195 -3.81 -3.74 6.13
CA TRP A 195 -4.51 -4.85 5.50
C TRP A 195 -5.38 -4.37 4.34
N PHE A 196 -5.74 -5.30 3.46
CA PHE A 196 -6.73 -5.01 2.43
C PHE A 196 -8.14 -4.95 3.04
N CYS A 197 -8.94 -4.01 2.57
CA CYS A 197 -10.35 -3.87 2.94
C CYS A 197 -11.18 -3.55 1.70
N VAL A 198 -12.48 -3.83 1.77
CA VAL A 198 -13.44 -3.29 0.80
C VAL A 198 -13.86 -1.90 1.30
N GLN A 199 -13.82 -0.92 0.42
CA GLN A 199 -14.21 0.46 0.69
C GLN A 199 -15.43 0.81 -0.15
N GLU A 200 -16.40 1.46 0.49
CA GLU A 200 -17.63 1.94 -0.12
C GLU A 200 -17.47 3.41 -0.49
N TYR A 201 -17.54 3.75 -1.77
CA TYR A 201 -17.44 5.12 -2.25
C TYR A 201 -18.73 5.61 -2.88
N LEU A 202 -19.10 6.85 -2.53
CA LEU A 202 -20.04 7.65 -3.30
C LEU A 202 -19.25 8.60 -4.19
N LEU A 203 -19.42 8.43 -5.51
CA LEU A 203 -18.77 9.25 -6.51
C LEU A 203 -19.79 10.11 -7.25
N SER A 204 -19.45 11.37 -7.46
CA SER A 204 -20.17 12.25 -8.37
C SER A 204 -19.20 13.22 -9.03
N VAL A 205 -19.60 13.71 -10.20
CA VAL A 205 -18.97 14.84 -10.87
C VAL A 205 -20.08 15.86 -11.06
N SER A 206 -19.89 17.07 -10.54
CA SER A 206 -20.80 18.19 -10.71
C SER A 206 -20.01 19.38 -11.23
N GLU A 207 -20.47 19.99 -12.32
CA GLU A 207 -19.80 21.13 -12.97
C GLU A 207 -18.32 20.85 -13.31
N GLY A 208 -18.00 19.60 -13.66
CA GLY A 208 -16.65 19.15 -13.98
C GLY A 208 -15.74 18.94 -12.77
N GLN A 209 -16.24 19.16 -11.55
CA GLN A 209 -15.51 18.86 -10.32
C GLN A 209 -15.89 17.48 -9.78
N THR A 210 -14.89 16.66 -9.53
CA THR A 210 -15.07 15.34 -8.92
C THR A 210 -15.23 15.44 -7.42
N ASN A 211 -16.26 14.79 -6.89
CA ASN A 211 -16.46 14.57 -5.47
C ASN A 211 -16.44 13.06 -5.18
N SER A 212 -15.56 12.65 -4.27
CA SER A 212 -15.46 11.27 -3.80
C SER A 212 -15.52 11.23 -2.28
N SER A 213 -16.51 10.55 -1.72
CA SER A 213 -16.62 10.34 -0.28
C SER A 213 -16.60 8.87 0.07
N LEU A 214 -15.73 8.50 1.02
CA LEU A 214 -15.72 7.18 1.65
C LEU A 214 -16.89 7.09 2.64
N LEU A 215 -17.80 6.14 2.42
CA LEU A 215 -18.96 5.91 3.28
C LEU A 215 -18.69 4.87 4.36
N ALA A 216 -18.05 3.76 4.01
CA ALA A 216 -17.79 2.65 4.91
C ALA A 216 -16.58 1.81 4.48
N THR A 217 -16.06 1.01 5.41
CA THR A 217 -14.96 0.07 5.18
C THR A 217 -15.30 -1.30 5.77
N TRP A 218 -14.92 -2.37 5.07
CA TRP A 218 -15.16 -3.75 5.49
C TRP A 218 -13.85 -4.57 5.43
N PRO A 219 -13.32 -5.04 6.57
CA PRO A 219 -12.01 -5.69 6.62
C PRO A 219 -12.07 -7.23 6.63
N THR A 220 -13.24 -7.83 6.82
CA THR A 220 -13.38 -9.25 7.17
C THR A 220 -13.13 -10.15 5.96
N THR A 221 -12.16 -11.06 6.10
CA THR A 221 -11.81 -12.05 5.10
C THR A 221 -11.93 -13.48 5.61
N GLN A 222 -11.92 -14.43 4.67
CA GLN A 222 -11.71 -15.84 4.90
C GLN A 222 -10.63 -16.34 3.94
N TYR A 223 -9.69 -17.14 4.45
CA TYR A 223 -8.69 -17.79 3.62
C TYR A 223 -9.30 -18.98 2.87
N GLU A 224 -9.18 -18.96 1.54
CA GLU A 224 -9.56 -20.04 0.64
C GLU A 224 -8.29 -20.67 0.07
N SER A 225 -8.09 -21.98 0.31
CA SER A 225 -6.98 -22.73 -0.27
C SER A 225 -7.09 -22.78 -1.80
N ALA A 226 -5.94 -22.92 -2.46
CA ALA A 226 -5.91 -23.06 -3.92
C ALA A 226 -6.76 -24.26 -4.39
N SER A 227 -7.42 -24.08 -5.53
CA SER A 227 -8.22 -25.11 -6.20
C SER A 227 -7.87 -25.15 -7.69
N SER A 228 -8.54 -26.00 -8.46
CA SER A 228 -8.38 -26.02 -9.92
C SER A 228 -8.93 -24.77 -10.62
N THR A 229 -9.74 -23.95 -9.94
CA THR A 229 -10.42 -22.78 -10.52
C THR A 229 -9.87 -21.45 -10.03
N HIS A 230 -9.12 -21.42 -8.92
CA HIS A 230 -8.51 -20.20 -8.40
C HIS A 230 -7.25 -20.51 -7.55
N PRO A 231 -6.29 -19.57 -7.49
CA PRO A 231 -5.17 -19.66 -6.55
C PRO A 231 -5.64 -19.51 -5.09
N ALA A 232 -4.73 -19.75 -4.15
CA ALA A 232 -4.96 -19.45 -2.74
C ALA A 232 -5.20 -17.94 -2.57
N ARG A 233 -6.22 -17.57 -1.79
CA ARG A 233 -6.64 -16.17 -1.68
C ARG A 233 -7.34 -15.87 -0.36
N TYR A 234 -7.32 -14.60 0.01
CA TYR A 234 -8.16 -14.03 1.04
C TYR A 234 -9.39 -13.45 0.38
N ARG A 235 -10.55 -14.07 0.61
CA ARG A 235 -11.83 -13.62 0.07
C ARG A 235 -12.57 -12.80 1.13
N PHE A 236 -13.12 -11.66 0.73
CA PHE A 236 -13.99 -10.88 1.61
C PHE A 236 -15.36 -11.55 1.73
N VAL A 237 -15.79 -11.77 2.96
CA VAL A 237 -17.04 -12.46 3.31
C VAL A 237 -17.96 -11.53 4.09
N ASP A 238 -19.25 -11.84 4.09
CA ASP A 238 -20.27 -11.11 4.84
C ASP A 238 -20.30 -9.58 4.60
N ILE A 239 -20.00 -9.16 3.36
CA ILE A 239 -19.99 -7.74 3.00
C ILE A 239 -21.42 -7.18 3.16
N PRO A 240 -21.61 -6.09 3.93
CA PRO A 240 -22.93 -5.52 4.19
C PRO A 240 -23.65 -5.07 2.91
N GLY A 241 -24.97 -5.19 2.89
CA GLY A 241 -25.83 -4.75 1.79
C GLY A 241 -25.61 -3.31 1.28
N PRO A 242 -25.31 -2.31 2.14
CA PRO A 242 -25.02 -0.93 1.70
C PRO A 242 -23.88 -0.82 0.67
N PHE A 243 -22.92 -1.76 0.67
CA PHE A 243 -21.81 -1.74 -0.27
C PHE A 243 -22.25 -1.97 -1.72
N ASN A 244 -23.52 -2.31 -2.00
CA ASN A 244 -24.04 -2.53 -3.34
C ASN A 244 -23.24 -3.62 -4.12
N VAL A 245 -22.73 -4.60 -3.38
CA VAL A 245 -22.17 -5.82 -3.96
C VAL A 245 -23.33 -6.61 -4.55
N GLN A 246 -23.16 -7.15 -5.75
CA GLN A 246 -24.13 -8.05 -6.38
C GLN A 246 -23.62 -9.50 -6.28
N PRO A 247 -23.93 -10.25 -5.20
CA PRO A 247 -23.70 -11.70 -5.19
C PRO A 247 -24.63 -12.36 -6.22
N PRO A 248 -24.19 -13.36 -7.00
CA PRO A 248 -22.90 -14.07 -6.94
C PRO A 248 -21.82 -13.54 -7.90
N SER A 249 -22.07 -12.46 -8.65
CA SER A 249 -21.21 -12.01 -9.75
C SER A 249 -19.95 -11.27 -9.32
N ALA A 250 -20.01 -10.53 -8.21
CA ALA A 250 -18.86 -9.77 -7.70
C ALA A 250 -18.12 -10.53 -6.59
N ILE A 251 -16.84 -10.85 -6.82
CA ILE A 251 -15.96 -11.50 -5.84
C ILE A 251 -14.86 -10.52 -5.45
N TYR A 252 -14.84 -10.12 -4.18
CA TYR A 252 -13.76 -9.33 -3.61
C TYR A 252 -12.70 -10.26 -3.03
N ALA A 253 -11.49 -10.23 -3.56
CA ALA A 253 -10.42 -11.11 -3.09
C ALA A 253 -9.01 -10.58 -3.39
N VAL A 254 -8.04 -11.05 -2.60
CA VAL A 254 -6.62 -10.76 -2.77
C VAL A 254 -5.86 -12.09 -2.75
N THR A 255 -5.00 -12.34 -3.73
CA THR A 255 -4.26 -13.60 -3.79
C THR A 255 -3.20 -13.68 -2.70
N ALA A 256 -2.99 -14.89 -2.16
CA ALA A 256 -2.02 -15.12 -1.10
C ALA A 256 -0.59 -14.80 -1.55
N ASP A 257 -0.26 -15.17 -2.80
CA ASP A 257 1.06 -14.87 -3.40
C ASP A 257 1.30 -13.37 -3.50
N ALA A 258 0.31 -12.61 -3.98
CA ALA A 258 0.45 -11.16 -4.11
C ALA A 258 0.60 -10.48 -2.73
N ILE A 259 -0.12 -10.96 -1.70
CA ILE A 259 0.03 -10.49 -0.32
C ILE A 259 1.43 -10.78 0.19
N SER A 260 1.96 -11.99 -0.01
CA SER A 260 3.31 -12.34 0.44
C SER A 260 4.36 -11.43 -0.19
N VAL A 261 4.25 -11.21 -1.50
CA VAL A 261 5.17 -10.34 -2.25
C VAL A 261 5.07 -8.88 -1.79
N LEU A 262 3.86 -8.40 -1.50
CA LEU A 262 3.67 -7.06 -0.94
C LEU A 262 4.20 -6.95 0.48
N ARG A 263 4.08 -8.01 1.28
CA ARG A 263 4.56 -8.09 2.66
C ARG A 263 6.09 -8.00 2.73
N ASP A 264 6.78 -8.74 1.87
CA ASP A 264 8.23 -8.66 1.78
C ASP A 264 8.69 -7.26 1.38
N PHE A 265 7.98 -6.63 0.44
CA PHE A 265 8.26 -5.24 0.04
C PHE A 265 7.99 -4.24 1.19
N ALA A 266 6.85 -4.37 1.87
CA ALA A 266 6.47 -3.49 2.96
C ALA A 266 7.39 -3.64 4.18
N ALA A 267 7.87 -4.85 4.47
CA ALA A 267 8.81 -5.11 5.56
C ALA A 267 10.12 -4.32 5.41
N GLY A 268 10.58 -4.15 4.16
CA GLY A 268 11.74 -3.29 3.86
C GLY A 268 11.46 -1.81 4.10
N LEU A 269 10.22 -1.35 3.94
CA LEU A 269 9.82 0.04 4.18
C LEU A 269 9.56 0.33 5.67
N THR A 270 9.18 -0.67 6.45
CA THR A 270 8.85 -0.55 7.88
C THR A 270 10.00 -1.02 8.76
N SER A 271 11.23 -0.88 8.30
CA SER A 271 12.44 -1.21 9.06
C SER A 271 13.38 0.00 9.07
N GLY A 272 13.66 0.54 10.24
CA GLY A 272 14.56 1.68 10.37
C GLY A 272 14.78 2.07 11.83
N THR A 273 15.90 2.72 12.12
CA THR A 273 16.19 3.28 13.45
C THR A 273 16.72 4.69 13.31
N VAL A 274 16.15 5.63 14.06
CA VAL A 274 16.57 7.03 14.09
C VAL A 274 17.04 7.35 15.50
N PHE A 275 18.22 7.96 15.60
CA PHE A 275 18.76 8.47 16.85
C PHE A 275 18.53 9.98 16.91
N VAL A 276 17.92 10.42 17.99
CA VAL A 276 17.67 11.84 18.27
C VAL A 276 18.71 12.28 19.28
N ASN A 277 19.74 13.00 18.84
CA ASN A 277 20.62 13.71 19.75
C ASN A 277 20.30 15.20 19.68
N ALA A 278 20.21 15.88 20.82
CA ALA A 278 19.91 17.32 20.86
C ALA A 278 20.89 18.19 20.04
N ASN A 279 22.05 17.66 19.67
CA ASN A 279 23.09 18.38 18.91
C ASN A 279 23.29 17.87 17.47
N VAL A 280 22.72 16.72 17.06
CA VAL A 280 22.87 16.14 15.71
C VAL A 280 21.64 15.26 15.44
N LEU A 281 20.82 15.63 14.45
CA LEU A 281 19.86 14.71 13.86
C LEU A 281 20.63 13.78 12.92
N ASP A 282 20.81 12.51 13.29
CA ASP A 282 21.46 11.52 12.44
C ASP A 282 20.39 10.65 11.78
N PHE A 283 20.26 10.80 10.47
CA PHE A 283 19.32 10.02 9.67
C PHE A 283 20.03 8.75 9.22
N SER A 284 19.73 7.61 9.85
CA SER A 284 20.13 6.30 9.32
C SER A 284 19.30 6.02 8.07
N SER A 285 19.89 6.20 6.90
CA SER A 285 19.34 5.73 5.62
C SER A 285 19.95 4.36 5.29
N ASP A 286 19.19 3.29 5.53
CA ASP A 286 19.39 1.99 4.89
C ASP A 286 18.10 1.60 4.17
#